data_AF-A0A1E7F2M2-F1
#
_entry.id   AF-A0A1E7F2M2-F1
#
_cell.length_a   1.000
_cell.length_b   1.000
_cell.length_c   1.000
_cell.angle_alpha   90.00
_cell.angle_beta   90.00
_cell.angle_gamma   90.00
#
_symmetry.space_group_name_H-M   'P 1'
#
loop_
_entity.id
_entity.type
_entity.pdbx_description
1 polymer ?
#
loop_
_entity_poly.entity_id
_entity_poly.type
_entity_poly.pdbx_seq_one_letter_code
_entity_poly.pdbx_strand_id
1 'polypeptide(L)'
;MNQVNSEYLSVDINCWNTGSVTDMNMAFYEKESFNDPIECWDTSQVTSMEKMFSYALDFDQAIGGWNTSAVTTMKEMFGTDTGYDSCAFNKPIGLWDTSSVNTMAGMFYGGKFQQSIDDWNTSAVTTMENMFYYTYFNEPIGKWDTSSVKSMVKMFSSPVQGYGFNQFIGDWNTSAVTSMNSMFYGNFYFDRPIDGWDTSSVKDMGSMFRVSYFNQCLSTW
;
A
#
# COMPACT_ATOMS: atom_id res chain seq x y z
N MET A 1 -9.29 -25.18 -44.96
CA MET A 1 -8.57 -23.90 -44.86
C MET A 1 -9.57 -22.82 -44.52
N ASN A 2 -9.40 -22.21 -43.35
CA ASN A 2 -9.81 -20.87 -42.93
C ASN A 2 -9.78 -20.86 -41.40
N GLN A 3 -8.56 -20.84 -40.84
CA GLN A 3 -8.39 -20.26 -39.51
C GLN A 3 -8.58 -18.76 -39.71
N VAL A 4 -9.64 -18.22 -39.13
CA VAL A 4 -9.83 -16.78 -39.04
C VAL A 4 -8.70 -16.25 -38.17
N ASN A 5 -7.80 -15.52 -38.80
CA ASN A 5 -6.74 -14.76 -38.17
C ASN A 5 -7.42 -13.72 -37.27
N SER A 6 -7.50 -13.99 -35.97
CA SER A 6 -7.88 -13.00 -34.97
C SER A 6 -6.63 -12.30 -34.45
N GLU A 7 -5.84 -11.74 -35.37
CA GLU A 7 -4.84 -10.73 -35.04
C GLU A 7 -5.57 -9.42 -34.74
N TYR A 8 -6.22 -9.34 -33.57
CA TYR A 8 -6.37 -8.04 -32.94
C TYR A 8 -4.98 -7.67 -32.45
N LEU A 9 -4.21 -7.02 -33.32
CA LEU A 9 -2.98 -6.32 -32.94
C LEU A 9 -3.34 -5.44 -31.75
N SER A 10 -2.83 -5.77 -30.57
CA SER A 10 -2.96 -4.92 -29.40
C SER A 10 -2.40 -3.55 -29.78
N VAL A 11 -3.25 -2.52 -29.74
CA VAL A 11 -2.80 -1.14 -29.95
C VAL A 11 -1.85 -0.82 -28.82
N ASP A 12 -0.62 -0.39 -29.14
CA ASP A 12 0.32 0.09 -28.14
C ASP A 12 -0.32 1.25 -27.35
N ILE A 13 -0.44 1.05 -26.05
CA ILE A 13 -1.08 2.01 -25.14
C ILE A 13 -0.06 2.91 -24.43
N ASN A 14 1.24 2.66 -24.59
CA ASN A 14 2.28 3.29 -23.78
C ASN A 14 2.25 4.81 -23.85
N CYS A 15 1.94 5.36 -25.03
CA CYS A 15 1.96 6.80 -25.29
C CYS A 15 0.56 7.37 -25.62
N TRP A 16 -0.50 6.78 -25.07
CA TRP A 16 -1.82 7.41 -25.13
C TRP A 16 -1.79 8.79 -24.47
N ASN A 17 -2.56 9.74 -25.01
CA ASN A 17 -2.70 11.05 -24.41
C ASN A 17 -3.65 10.97 -23.20
N THR A 18 -3.09 10.87 -22.00
CA THR A 18 -3.82 10.82 -20.73
C THR A 18 -3.86 12.15 -19.98
N GLY A 19 -3.33 13.24 -20.54
CA GLY A 19 -3.13 14.51 -19.81
C GLY A 19 -4.42 15.21 -19.33
N SER A 20 -5.58 14.78 -19.82
CA SER A 20 -6.90 15.25 -19.35
C SER A 20 -7.60 14.28 -18.40
N VAL A 21 -7.00 13.11 -18.12
CA VAL A 21 -7.58 12.08 -17.26
C VAL A 21 -7.39 12.50 -15.80
N THR A 22 -8.50 12.63 -15.09
CA THR A 22 -8.50 12.96 -13.66
C THR A 22 -8.78 11.75 -12.76
N ASP A 23 -9.36 10.69 -13.32
CA ASP A 23 -9.78 9.51 -12.58
C ASP A 23 -9.30 8.26 -13.32
N MET A 24 -8.40 7.50 -12.69
CA MET A 24 -7.90 6.21 -13.17
C MET A 24 -8.42 5.04 -12.33
N ASN A 25 -9.51 5.24 -11.57
CA ASN A 25 -10.10 4.23 -10.72
C ASN A 25 -10.40 2.97 -11.52
N MET A 26 -9.94 1.84 -11.00
CA MET A 26 -10.22 0.50 -11.53
C MET A 26 -9.87 0.30 -13.03
N ALA A 27 -9.01 1.14 -13.63
CA ALA A 27 -8.72 1.10 -15.07
C ALA A 27 -8.22 -0.27 -15.56
N PHE A 28 -7.46 -0.98 -14.71
CA PHE A 28 -6.96 -2.34 -14.95
C PHE A 28 -7.37 -3.32 -13.85
N TYR A 29 -8.47 -3.03 -13.14
CA TYR A 29 -9.01 -3.91 -12.12
C TYR A 29 -9.30 -5.31 -12.69
N GLU A 30 -8.84 -6.35 -12.00
CA GLU A 30 -9.00 -7.77 -12.40
C GLU A 30 -8.46 -8.09 -13.81
N LYS A 31 -7.57 -7.25 -14.35
CA LYS A 31 -6.81 -7.59 -15.56
C LYS A 31 -5.58 -8.40 -15.16
N GLU A 32 -5.80 -9.64 -14.75
CA GLU A 32 -4.77 -10.52 -14.17
C GLU A 32 -3.46 -10.54 -14.96
N SER A 33 -3.54 -10.63 -16.30
CA SER A 33 -2.37 -10.68 -17.19
C SER A 33 -1.90 -9.32 -17.73
N PHE A 34 -2.45 -8.21 -17.24
CA PHE A 34 -2.05 -6.88 -17.73
C PHE A 34 -0.64 -6.53 -17.28
N ASN A 35 0.23 -6.29 -18.24
CA ASN A 35 1.60 -5.84 -18.01
C ASN A 35 2.13 -5.02 -19.20
N ASP A 36 1.24 -4.36 -19.95
CA ASP A 36 1.63 -3.53 -21.08
C ASP A 36 2.30 -2.25 -20.59
N PRO A 37 3.31 -1.73 -21.31
CA PRO A 37 3.99 -0.50 -20.94
C PRO A 37 3.02 0.69 -20.94
N ILE A 38 3.13 1.52 -19.89
CA ILE A 38 2.32 2.73 -19.64
C ILE A 38 3.15 3.85 -19.02
N GLU A 39 4.47 3.80 -19.20
CA GLU A 39 5.42 4.72 -18.56
C GLU A 39 5.26 6.15 -19.10
N CYS A 40 4.78 6.32 -20.34
CA CYS A 40 4.64 7.65 -20.96
C CYS A 40 3.31 8.35 -20.66
N TRP A 41 2.46 7.78 -19.80
CA TRP A 41 1.20 8.42 -19.41
C TRP A 41 1.48 9.70 -18.61
N ASP A 42 0.79 10.77 -18.99
CA ASP A 42 0.71 11.99 -18.18
C ASP A 42 -0.36 11.78 -17.10
N THR A 43 0.08 11.68 -15.85
CA THR A 43 -0.77 11.51 -14.67
C THR A 43 -0.94 12.80 -13.86
N SER A 44 -0.46 13.95 -14.36
CA SER A 44 -0.39 15.20 -13.59
C SER A 44 -1.75 15.76 -13.16
N GLN A 45 -2.84 15.36 -13.84
CA GLN A 45 -4.22 15.73 -13.50
C GLN A 45 -4.97 14.64 -12.73
N VAL A 46 -4.37 13.46 -12.53
CA VAL A 46 -5.04 12.32 -11.89
C VAL A 46 -5.18 12.58 -10.40
N THR A 47 -6.42 12.59 -9.93
CA THR A 47 -6.75 12.78 -8.51
C THR A 47 -7.05 11.47 -7.78
N SER A 48 -7.29 10.39 -8.52
CA SER A 48 -7.71 9.10 -7.96
C SER A 48 -7.08 7.93 -8.72
N MET A 49 -6.41 7.03 -7.98
CA MET A 49 -5.83 5.78 -8.48
C MET A 49 -6.38 4.57 -7.71
N GLU A 50 -7.59 4.69 -7.15
CA GLU A 50 -8.21 3.63 -6.35
C GLU A 50 -8.36 2.35 -7.20
N LYS A 51 -7.82 1.25 -6.70
CA LYS A 51 -7.90 -0.07 -7.33
C LYS A 51 -7.39 -0.15 -8.77
N MET A 52 -6.58 0.81 -9.23
CA MET A 52 -6.17 0.90 -10.63
C MET A 52 -5.57 -0.40 -11.16
N PHE A 53 -4.75 -1.09 -10.35
CA PHE A 53 -4.10 -2.37 -10.65
C PHE A 53 -4.48 -3.47 -9.65
N SER A 54 -5.58 -3.29 -8.90
CA SER A 54 -6.04 -4.34 -7.99
C SER A 54 -6.40 -5.57 -8.82
N TYR A 55 -5.87 -6.73 -8.43
CA TYR A 55 -5.94 -7.99 -9.18
C TYR A 55 -5.28 -7.98 -10.58
N ALA A 56 -4.43 -7.01 -10.91
CA ALA A 56 -3.53 -7.10 -12.05
C ALA A 56 -2.27 -7.88 -11.64
N LEU A 57 -2.40 -9.21 -11.58
CA LEU A 57 -1.42 -10.11 -10.97
C LEU A 57 -0.04 -10.05 -11.63
N ASP A 58 0.03 -9.86 -12.94
CA ASP A 58 1.27 -9.82 -13.72
C ASP A 58 1.86 -8.40 -13.85
N PHE A 59 1.18 -7.37 -13.35
CA PHE A 59 1.61 -5.98 -13.53
C PHE A 59 2.90 -5.68 -12.76
N ASP A 60 3.96 -5.30 -13.48
CA ASP A 60 5.28 -4.94 -12.92
C ASP A 60 5.97 -3.89 -13.80
N GLN A 61 5.23 -2.90 -14.31
CA GLN A 61 5.79 -1.84 -15.15
C GLN A 61 6.45 -0.72 -14.35
N ALA A 62 7.45 -0.07 -14.95
CA ALA A 62 8.15 1.06 -14.34
C ALA A 62 7.29 2.34 -14.40
N ILE A 63 6.53 2.60 -13.34
CA ILE A 63 5.66 3.79 -13.19
C ILE A 63 6.21 4.80 -12.17
N GLY A 64 7.46 4.66 -11.76
CA GLY A 64 8.12 5.56 -10.80
C GLY A 64 8.25 7.00 -11.29
N GLY A 65 8.15 7.24 -12.60
CA GLY A 65 8.20 8.57 -13.22
C GLY A 65 6.87 9.32 -13.30
N TRP A 66 5.77 8.71 -12.87
CA TRP A 66 4.45 9.35 -12.85
C TRP A 66 4.40 10.54 -11.90
N ASN A 67 3.66 11.58 -12.30
CA ASN A 67 3.36 12.71 -11.44
C ASN A 67 2.11 12.38 -10.59
N THR A 68 2.30 12.24 -9.28
CA THR A 68 1.23 11.91 -8.33
C THR A 68 0.80 13.08 -7.45
N SER A 69 1.29 14.31 -7.68
CA SER A 69 1.07 15.44 -6.75
C SER A 69 -0.41 15.80 -6.56
N ALA A 70 -1.26 15.48 -7.54
CA ALA A 70 -2.69 15.70 -7.50
C ALA A 70 -3.48 14.52 -6.90
N VAL A 71 -2.84 13.37 -6.69
CA VAL A 71 -3.51 12.14 -6.24
C VAL A 71 -3.92 12.28 -4.78
N THR A 72 -5.19 12.02 -4.52
CA THR A 72 -5.78 12.12 -3.17
C THR A 72 -6.06 10.74 -2.56
N THR A 73 -6.21 9.70 -3.37
CA THR A 73 -6.45 8.33 -2.90
C THR A 73 -5.63 7.33 -3.72
N MET A 74 -4.92 6.45 -3.00
CA MET A 74 -4.20 5.29 -3.55
C MET A 74 -4.77 3.99 -2.99
N LYS A 75 -6.03 4.02 -2.53
CA LYS A 75 -6.69 2.89 -1.88
C LYS A 75 -6.65 1.66 -2.80
N GLU A 76 -6.13 0.56 -2.26
CA GLU A 76 -6.08 -0.74 -2.92
C GLU A 76 -5.41 -0.72 -4.31
N MET A 77 -4.57 0.26 -4.63
CA MET A 77 -4.01 0.43 -5.98
C MET A 77 -3.35 -0.84 -6.54
N PHE A 78 -2.62 -1.59 -5.71
CA PHE A 78 -1.98 -2.88 -6.05
C PHE A 78 -2.48 -4.05 -5.17
N GLY A 79 -3.61 -3.88 -4.49
CA GLY A 79 -4.09 -4.82 -3.48
C GLY A 79 -4.91 -5.98 -4.05
N THR A 80 -4.87 -7.14 -3.41
CA THR A 80 -5.67 -8.33 -3.72
C THR A 80 -6.31 -8.89 -2.45
N ASP A 81 -7.60 -8.66 -2.20
CA ASP A 81 -8.24 -9.00 -0.91
C ASP A 81 -8.25 -10.51 -0.56
N THR A 82 -7.77 -11.39 -1.45
CA THR A 82 -7.72 -12.85 -1.28
C THR A 82 -6.53 -13.38 -0.48
N GLY A 83 -5.46 -12.60 -0.31
CA GLY A 83 -4.25 -13.00 0.43
C GLY A 83 -3.39 -14.09 -0.23
N TYR A 84 -3.83 -14.75 -1.31
CA TYR A 84 -3.03 -15.79 -1.99
C TYR A 84 -2.58 -15.39 -3.40
N ASP A 85 -3.27 -14.43 -4.02
CA ASP A 85 -2.95 -13.94 -5.37
C ASP A 85 -2.15 -12.65 -5.26
N SER A 86 -0.83 -12.75 -5.31
CA SER A 86 0.04 -11.59 -5.05
C SER A 86 0.32 -10.80 -6.32
N CYS A 87 -0.11 -9.53 -6.36
CA CYS A 87 0.29 -8.60 -7.42
C CYS A 87 1.83 -8.58 -7.53
N ALA A 88 2.35 -8.79 -8.74
CA ALA A 88 3.77 -8.89 -9.01
C ALA A 88 4.54 -7.58 -8.79
N PHE A 89 3.82 -6.46 -8.76
CA PHE A 89 4.39 -5.12 -8.73
C PHE A 89 5.45 -4.95 -7.64
N ASN A 90 6.69 -4.69 -8.08
CA ASN A 90 7.82 -4.44 -7.20
C ASN A 90 8.81 -3.45 -7.83
N LYS A 91 8.29 -2.39 -8.47
CA LYS A 91 9.12 -1.32 -9.06
C LYS A 91 9.27 -0.12 -8.13
N PRO A 92 10.40 0.61 -8.21
CA PRO A 92 10.62 1.79 -7.40
C PRO A 92 9.56 2.87 -7.65
N ILE A 93 8.94 3.34 -6.57
CA ILE A 93 7.95 4.44 -6.55
C ILE A 93 8.21 5.43 -5.40
N GLY A 94 9.41 5.37 -4.81
CA GLY A 94 9.80 6.26 -3.71
C GLY A 94 9.85 7.75 -4.10
N LEU A 95 9.86 8.07 -5.40
CA LEU A 95 9.86 9.44 -5.91
C LEU A 95 8.47 10.06 -6.09
N TRP A 96 7.41 9.29 -5.84
CA TRP A 96 6.04 9.80 -5.90
C TRP A 96 5.80 10.89 -4.85
N ASP A 97 5.12 11.96 -5.25
CA ASP A 97 4.60 12.96 -4.33
C ASP A 97 3.30 12.44 -3.72
N THR A 98 3.34 12.10 -2.43
CA THR A 98 2.18 11.61 -1.68
C THR A 98 1.56 12.67 -0.77
N SER A 99 1.99 13.93 -0.84
CA SER A 99 1.60 14.98 0.10
C SER A 99 0.10 15.29 0.09
N SER A 100 -0.60 15.00 -1.00
CA SER A 100 -2.05 15.17 -1.16
C SER A 100 -2.87 13.92 -0.81
N VAL A 101 -2.22 12.77 -0.55
CA VAL A 101 -2.90 11.49 -0.34
C VAL A 101 -3.53 11.42 1.04
N ASN A 102 -4.85 11.20 1.10
CA ASN A 102 -5.60 11.08 2.35
C ASN A 102 -5.81 9.63 2.81
N THR A 103 -5.67 8.65 1.91
CA THR A 103 -5.84 7.22 2.20
C THR A 103 -4.88 6.38 1.40
N MET A 104 -4.20 5.47 2.10
CA MET A 104 -3.34 4.42 1.55
C MET A 104 -3.88 3.02 1.91
N ALA A 105 -5.15 2.94 2.31
CA ALA A 105 -5.76 1.69 2.77
C ALA A 105 -5.63 0.59 1.71
N GLY A 106 -5.10 -0.57 2.11
CA GLY A 106 -4.95 -1.75 1.27
C GLY A 106 -4.02 -1.58 0.06
N MET A 107 -3.26 -0.48 -0.06
CA MET A 107 -2.48 -0.15 -1.28
C MET A 107 -1.61 -1.31 -1.77
N PHE A 108 -1.00 -2.07 -0.84
CA PHE A 108 -0.16 -3.23 -1.14
C PHE A 108 -0.70 -4.53 -0.52
N TYR A 109 -1.98 -4.61 -0.15
CA TYR A 109 -2.57 -5.82 0.45
C TYR A 109 -2.20 -7.06 -0.40
N GLY A 110 -1.57 -8.06 0.21
CA GLY A 110 -1.21 -9.31 -0.47
C GLY A 110 -0.11 -9.19 -1.53
N GLY A 111 0.44 -8.00 -1.76
CA GLY A 111 1.41 -7.73 -2.83
C GLY A 111 2.85 -8.17 -2.49
N LYS A 112 3.70 -8.22 -3.53
CA LYS A 112 5.14 -8.55 -3.42
C LYS A 112 6.03 -7.33 -3.19
N PHE A 113 5.43 -6.14 -3.09
CA PHE A 113 6.14 -4.87 -3.02
C PHE A 113 7.11 -4.81 -1.84
N GLN A 114 8.38 -4.53 -2.14
CA GLN A 114 9.49 -4.46 -1.18
C GLN A 114 10.48 -3.34 -1.56
N GLN A 115 10.01 -2.25 -2.17
CA GLN A 115 10.86 -1.11 -2.50
C GLN A 115 10.78 -0.02 -1.42
N SER A 116 11.83 0.79 -1.33
CA SER A 116 11.88 1.89 -0.37
C SER A 116 10.84 2.97 -0.67
N ILE A 117 10.15 3.41 0.39
CA ILE A 117 9.11 4.45 0.40
C ILE A 117 9.22 5.31 1.68
N ASP A 118 10.40 5.32 2.32
CA ASP A 118 10.66 6.04 3.58
C ASP A 118 10.55 7.57 3.41
N ASP A 119 10.73 8.07 2.19
CA ASP A 119 10.70 9.50 1.86
C ASP A 119 9.30 10.02 1.48
N TRP A 120 8.27 9.16 1.51
CA TRP A 120 6.88 9.58 1.28
C TRP A 120 6.40 10.58 2.35
N ASN A 121 5.68 11.60 1.92
CA ASN A 121 4.99 12.52 2.82
C ASN A 121 3.61 11.94 3.18
N THR A 122 3.44 11.50 4.42
CA THR A 122 2.20 10.89 4.94
C THR A 122 1.38 11.82 5.82
N SER A 123 1.76 13.10 5.95
CA SER A 123 1.14 14.05 6.91
C SER A 123 -0.37 14.26 6.68
N ALA A 124 -0.86 14.07 5.46
CA ALA A 124 -2.28 14.15 5.10
C ALA A 124 -3.04 12.82 5.24
N VAL A 125 -2.34 11.70 5.45
CA VAL A 125 -2.94 10.36 5.47
C VAL A 125 -3.75 10.18 6.75
N THR A 126 -5.01 9.80 6.60
CA THR A 126 -5.94 9.57 7.72
C THR A 126 -6.19 8.09 7.98
N THR A 127 -5.90 7.21 7.02
CA THR A 127 -6.06 5.76 7.16
C THR A 127 -4.99 5.00 6.40
N MET A 128 -4.39 4.02 7.09
CA MET A 128 -3.38 3.08 6.57
C MET A 128 -3.86 1.62 6.76
N GLU A 129 -5.17 1.43 6.87
CA GLU A 129 -5.76 0.11 7.13
C GLU A 129 -5.33 -0.92 6.07
N ASN A 130 -4.91 -2.09 6.52
CA ASN A 130 -4.47 -3.21 5.67
C ASN A 130 -3.38 -2.89 4.65
N MET A 131 -2.69 -1.73 4.73
CA MET A 131 -1.74 -1.29 3.69
C MET A 131 -0.68 -2.35 3.37
N PHE A 132 -0.17 -3.04 4.39
CA PHE A 132 0.80 -4.14 4.27
C PHE A 132 0.27 -5.47 4.81
N TYR A 133 -1.06 -5.64 4.85
CA TYR A 133 -1.67 -6.90 5.26
C TYR A 133 -1.27 -8.02 4.31
N TYR A 134 -0.80 -9.14 4.86
CA TYR A 134 -0.38 -10.30 4.07
C TYR A 134 0.78 -9.99 3.08
N THR A 135 1.72 -9.13 3.46
CA THR A 135 2.87 -8.78 2.61
C THR A 135 4.21 -9.25 3.19
N TYR A 136 5.24 -9.28 2.35
CA TYR A 136 6.64 -9.43 2.77
C TYR A 136 7.32 -8.09 3.08
N PHE A 137 6.58 -6.97 3.05
CA PHE A 137 7.17 -5.65 3.19
C PHE A 137 7.88 -5.49 4.54
N ASN A 138 9.17 -5.15 4.49
CA ASN A 138 10.00 -4.94 5.66
C ASN A 138 11.04 -3.83 5.43
N GLU A 139 10.70 -2.83 4.62
CA GLU A 139 11.54 -1.66 4.36
C GLU A 139 11.31 -0.56 5.40
N PRO A 140 12.30 0.32 5.66
CA PRO A 140 12.14 1.43 6.59
C PRO A 140 10.99 2.37 6.20
N ILE A 141 10.20 2.75 7.20
CA ILE A 141 9.09 3.72 7.12
C ILE A 141 9.00 4.55 8.41
N GLY A 142 10.12 4.62 9.15
CA GLY A 142 10.17 5.27 10.45
C GLY A 142 10.01 6.79 10.36
N LYS A 143 10.30 7.38 9.20
CA LYS A 143 10.21 8.83 8.97
C LYS A 143 8.80 9.34 8.68
N TRP A 144 7.82 8.45 8.51
CA TRP A 144 6.46 8.83 8.18
C TRP A 144 5.83 9.70 9.29
N ASP A 145 5.17 10.77 8.86
CA ASP A 145 4.32 11.56 9.73
C ASP A 145 2.96 10.86 9.87
N THR A 146 2.72 10.26 11.03
CA THR A 146 1.46 9.56 11.34
C THR A 146 0.49 10.40 12.18
N SER A 147 0.77 11.69 12.39
CA SER A 147 0.00 12.54 13.31
C SER A 147 -1.47 12.74 12.93
N SER A 148 -1.80 12.55 11.65
CA SER A 148 -3.18 12.62 11.12
C SER A 148 -3.88 11.26 11.04
N VAL A 149 -3.17 10.15 11.26
CA VAL A 149 -3.70 8.79 11.07
C VAL A 149 -4.68 8.45 12.17
N LYS A 150 -5.89 8.06 11.77
CA LYS A 150 -6.98 7.66 12.67
C LYS A 150 -7.10 6.15 12.84
N SER A 151 -6.65 5.39 11.84
CA SER A 151 -6.82 3.94 11.79
C SER A 151 -5.62 3.25 11.16
N MET A 152 -5.10 2.25 11.88
CA MET A 152 -3.99 1.38 11.47
C MET A 152 -4.41 -0.10 11.51
N VAL A 153 -5.71 -0.37 11.36
CA VAL A 153 -6.27 -1.74 11.44
C VAL A 153 -5.53 -2.67 10.50
N LYS A 154 -5.02 -3.78 11.05
CA LYS A 154 -4.33 -4.86 10.31
C LYS A 154 -3.14 -4.40 9.45
N MET A 155 -2.60 -3.20 9.66
CA MET A 155 -1.58 -2.60 8.79
C MET A 155 -0.41 -3.55 8.53
N PHE A 156 0.08 -4.26 9.56
CA PHE A 156 1.18 -5.22 9.49
C PHE A 156 0.76 -6.64 9.89
N SER A 157 -0.53 -6.96 9.78
CA SER A 157 -1.00 -8.30 10.10
C SER A 157 -0.59 -9.28 9.01
N SER A 158 -0.09 -10.44 9.44
CA SER A 158 0.27 -11.53 8.56
C SER A 158 -0.05 -12.84 9.24
N PRO A 159 -1.08 -13.59 8.82
CA PRO A 159 -1.37 -14.91 9.40
C PRO A 159 -0.40 -16.00 8.92
N VAL A 160 0.59 -15.68 8.07
CA VAL A 160 1.51 -16.65 7.47
C VAL A 160 2.91 -16.54 8.06
N GLN A 161 3.43 -17.67 8.51
CA GLN A 161 4.82 -17.78 8.96
C GLN A 161 5.79 -17.52 7.79
N GLY A 162 6.83 -16.71 7.99
CA GLY A 162 7.71 -16.26 6.91
C GLY A 162 7.48 -14.81 6.46
N TYR A 163 6.33 -14.25 6.81
CA TYR A 163 5.92 -12.90 6.43
C TYR A 163 5.87 -12.02 7.68
N GLY A 164 6.42 -10.82 7.62
CA GLY A 164 6.23 -9.86 8.69
C GLY A 164 7.18 -8.67 8.62
N PHE A 165 6.65 -7.55 9.08
CA PHE A 165 7.36 -6.29 9.26
C PHE A 165 8.10 -6.28 10.61
N ASN A 166 9.33 -5.78 10.65
CA ASN A 166 10.16 -5.65 11.86
C ASN A 166 11.11 -4.43 11.82
N GLN A 167 10.69 -3.34 11.17
CA GLN A 167 11.42 -2.08 11.20
C GLN A 167 11.00 -1.22 12.39
N PHE A 168 11.88 -0.30 12.78
CA PHE A 168 11.62 0.60 13.91
C PHE A 168 10.59 1.68 13.52
N ILE A 169 9.55 1.80 14.35
CA ILE A 169 8.42 2.73 14.19
C ILE A 169 8.05 3.38 15.55
N GLY A 170 8.97 3.37 16.50
CA GLY A 170 8.73 3.91 17.85
C GLY A 170 8.53 5.43 17.87
N ASP A 171 9.03 6.13 16.85
CA ASP A 171 8.94 7.60 16.72
C ASP A 171 7.61 8.07 16.10
N TRP A 172 6.74 7.15 15.69
CA TRP A 172 5.44 7.51 15.13
C TRP A 172 4.56 8.25 16.14
N ASN A 173 3.94 9.34 15.69
CA ASN A 173 2.94 10.04 16.47
C ASN A 173 1.59 9.30 16.34
N THR A 174 1.17 8.62 17.40
CA THR A 174 -0.09 7.86 17.44
C THR A 174 -1.23 8.58 18.16
N SER A 175 -1.07 9.85 18.57
CA SER A 175 -2.02 10.54 19.44
C SER A 175 -3.42 10.71 18.82
N ALA A 176 -3.53 10.67 17.49
CA ALA A 176 -4.78 10.74 16.75
C ALA A 176 -5.40 9.36 16.42
N VAL A 177 -4.66 8.27 16.65
CA VAL A 177 -5.10 6.92 16.30
C VAL A 177 -6.23 6.49 17.23
N THR A 178 -7.32 6.02 16.62
CA THR A 178 -8.50 5.52 17.34
C THR A 178 -8.68 4.01 17.24
N SER A 179 -8.04 3.37 16.26
CA SER A 179 -8.07 1.91 16.09
C SER A 179 -6.72 1.36 15.64
N MET A 180 -6.23 0.39 16.41
CA MET A 180 -5.06 -0.46 16.13
C MET A 180 -5.47 -1.94 16.08
N ASN A 181 -6.75 -2.22 15.81
CA ASN A 181 -7.28 -3.57 15.77
C ASN A 181 -6.42 -4.47 14.88
N SER A 182 -5.94 -5.56 15.45
CA SER A 182 -5.14 -6.57 14.76
C SER A 182 -3.91 -6.03 14.03
N MET A 183 -3.35 -4.86 14.40
CA MET A 183 -2.26 -4.21 13.65
C MET A 183 -1.06 -5.14 13.41
N PHE A 184 -0.71 -5.99 14.39
CA PHE A 184 0.36 -7.00 14.31
C PHE A 184 -0.17 -8.44 14.49
N TYR A 185 -1.45 -8.68 14.19
CA TYR A 185 -2.03 -10.03 14.31
C TYR A 185 -1.25 -11.02 13.42
N GLY A 186 -0.77 -12.12 14.00
CA GLY A 186 0.01 -13.13 13.30
C GLY A 186 1.44 -12.70 12.93
N ASN A 187 1.85 -11.46 13.17
CA ASN A 187 3.20 -11.01 12.82
C ASN A 187 4.23 -11.65 13.77
N PHE A 188 4.92 -12.69 13.30
CA PHE A 188 5.90 -13.44 14.08
C PHE A 188 7.28 -12.77 14.18
N TYR A 189 7.48 -11.59 13.58
CA TYR A 189 8.79 -10.95 13.48
C TYR A 189 8.89 -9.64 14.22
N PHE A 190 7.79 -8.90 14.36
CA PHE A 190 7.79 -7.58 14.98
C PHE A 190 8.11 -7.67 16.48
N ASP A 191 9.26 -7.11 16.87
CA ASP A 191 9.71 -7.03 18.27
C ASP A 191 10.53 -5.74 18.50
N ARG A 192 9.99 -4.60 18.05
CA ARG A 192 10.62 -3.29 18.19
C ARG A 192 9.95 -2.46 19.29
N PRO A 193 10.71 -1.62 20.02
CA PRO A 193 10.13 -0.78 21.07
C PRO A 193 9.14 0.23 20.47
N ILE A 194 7.97 0.29 21.10
CA ILE A 194 6.82 1.14 20.75
C ILE A 194 6.15 1.69 22.02
N ASP A 195 6.85 1.63 23.16
CA ASP A 195 6.41 2.20 24.43
C ASP A 195 6.29 3.74 24.36
N GLY A 196 6.94 4.40 23.40
CA GLY A 196 6.76 5.83 23.14
C GLY A 196 5.40 6.24 22.56
N TRP A 197 4.57 5.29 22.11
CA TRP A 197 3.28 5.60 21.48
C TRP A 197 2.27 6.21 22.47
N ASP A 198 1.59 7.27 22.03
CA ASP A 198 0.41 7.81 22.72
C ASP A 198 -0.82 7.00 22.33
N THR A 199 -1.33 6.22 23.27
CA THR A 199 -2.47 5.30 23.14
C THR A 199 -3.76 5.90 23.70
N SER A 200 -3.74 7.13 24.22
CA SER A 200 -4.85 7.72 24.98
C SER A 200 -6.14 7.91 24.17
N SER A 201 -6.03 8.04 22.85
CA SER A 201 -7.16 8.15 21.91
C SER A 201 -7.66 6.80 21.38
N VAL A 202 -6.93 5.71 21.61
CA VAL A 202 -7.22 4.40 21.01
C VAL A 202 -8.43 3.76 21.70
N LYS A 203 -9.42 3.37 20.90
CA LYS A 203 -10.67 2.74 21.36
C LYS A 203 -10.71 1.23 21.09
N ASP A 204 -9.96 0.76 20.10
CA ASP A 204 -9.91 -0.64 19.71
C ASP A 204 -8.45 -1.10 19.48
N MET A 205 -7.98 -1.99 20.35
CA MET A 205 -6.71 -2.73 20.21
C MET A 205 -6.95 -4.25 20.13
N GLY A 206 -8.17 -4.65 19.76
CA GLY A 206 -8.56 -6.05 19.70
C GLY A 206 -7.59 -6.87 18.84
N SER A 207 -7.09 -7.97 19.39
CA SER A 207 -6.14 -8.87 18.71
C SER A 207 -4.83 -8.24 18.21
N MET A 208 -4.45 -7.03 18.65
CA MET A 208 -3.27 -6.28 18.16
C MET A 208 -2.02 -7.15 18.04
N PHE A 209 -1.71 -7.95 19.07
CA PHE A 209 -0.55 -8.86 19.13
C PHE A 209 -0.93 -10.35 19.18
N ARG A 210 -2.18 -10.70 18.87
CA ARG A 210 -2.63 -12.11 18.96
C ARG A 210 -1.86 -12.94 17.91
N VAL A 211 -1.27 -14.05 18.36
CA VAL A 211 -0.42 -14.93 17.51
C VAL A 211 0.84 -14.18 16.99
N SER A 212 1.39 -13.23 17.75
CA SER A 212 2.67 -12.57 17.45
C SER A 212 3.79 -13.04 18.41
N TYR A 213 5.05 -12.71 18.10
CA TYR A 213 6.21 -12.91 18.99
C TYR A 213 6.62 -11.64 19.75
N PHE A 214 5.81 -10.59 19.69
CA PHE A 214 6.09 -9.32 20.34
C PHE A 214 6.27 -9.49 21.85
N ASN A 215 7.40 -9.01 22.38
CA ASN A 215 7.76 -9.16 23.79
C ASN A 215 8.43 -7.90 24.38
N GLN A 216 8.16 -6.72 23.82
CA GLN A 216 8.68 -5.46 24.37
C GLN A 216 7.85 -4.95 25.55
N CYS A 217 8.48 -4.13 26.39
CA CYS A 217 7.80 -3.46 27.49
C CYS A 217 6.81 -2.42 26.96
N LEU A 218 5.64 -2.30 27.60
CA LEU A 218 4.56 -1.35 27.23
C LEU A 218 4.10 -0.53 28.44
N SER A 219 5.00 -0.23 29.38
CA SER A 219 4.63 0.34 30.69
C SER A 219 4.05 1.76 30.67
N THR A 220 4.13 2.44 29.53
CA THR A 220 3.74 3.84 29.28
C THR A 220 2.43 4.00 28.52
N TRP A 221 1.83 2.89 28.09
CA TRP A 221 0.55 2.85 27.37
C TRP A 221 -0.67 3.05 28.27
#